data_AF-A0A933XMB6-F1
#
_entry.id   AF-A0A933XMB6-F1
#
_cell.length_a   1.000
_cell.length_b   1.000
_cell.length_c   1.000
_cell.angle_alpha   90.00
_cell.angle_beta   90.00
_cell.angle_gamma   90.00
#
_symmetry.space_group_name_H-M   'P 1'
#
loop_
_entity.id
_entity.type
_entity.pdbx_description
1 polymer ?
#
loop_
_entity_poly.entity_id
_entity_poly.type
_entity_poly.pdbx_seq_one_letter_code
_entity_poly.pdbx_strand_id
1 'polypeptide(L)'
;MARRQEIMNEIGASLGQSLTEDQQRRLESAMDVGDQALMDLERELGISLMEMRNRQRQSIDEALTRLDEGTYGACAECGVEISEKRLAAVPFAKLCVECQSRQELIEKIEKGEERD
;
A
#
# COMPACT_ATOMS: atom_id res chain seq x y z
N MET A 1 13.17 6.81 -39.20
CA MET A 1 12.97 7.73 -38.07
C MET A 1 11.50 8.16 -37.92
N ALA A 2 10.78 8.52 -39.00
CA ALA A 2 9.38 8.97 -38.93
C ALA A 2 8.40 7.95 -38.31
N ARG A 3 8.49 6.68 -38.71
CA ARG A 3 7.56 5.62 -38.25
C ARG A 3 7.66 5.30 -36.75
N ARG A 4 8.83 5.53 -36.14
CA ARG A 4 9.02 5.40 -34.69
C ARG A 4 8.29 6.52 -33.95
N GLN A 5 8.31 7.73 -34.50
CA GLN A 5 7.64 8.88 -33.90
C GLN A 5 6.11 8.76 -33.97
N GLU A 6 5.59 8.24 -35.09
CA GLU A 6 4.15 7.96 -35.25
C GLU A 6 3.65 6.93 -34.25
N ILE A 7 4.37 5.82 -34.08
CA ILE A 7 4.00 4.77 -33.11
C ILE A 7 4.09 5.31 -31.68
N MET A 8 5.09 6.12 -31.35
CA MET A 8 5.18 6.75 -30.02
C MET A 8 4.05 7.75 -29.77
N ASN A 9 3.58 8.45 -30.81
CA ASN A 9 2.44 9.37 -30.72
C ASN A 9 1.10 8.61 -30.61
N GLU A 10 0.92 7.50 -31.32
CA GLU A 10 -0.25 6.62 -31.17
C GLU A 10 -0.33 5.99 -29.76
N ILE A 11 0.82 5.54 -29.23
CA ILE A 11 0.91 5.02 -27.87
C ILE A 11 0.58 6.14 -26.87
N GLY A 12 1.07 7.37 -27.06
CA GLY A 12 0.73 8.52 -26.21
C GLY A 12 -0.75 8.94 -26.29
N ALA A 13 -1.40 8.75 -27.43
CA ALA A 13 -2.84 9.00 -27.60
C ALA A 13 -3.71 7.87 -27.00
N SER A 14 -3.21 6.63 -27.03
CA SER A 14 -3.89 5.44 -26.51
C SER A 14 -3.72 5.25 -24.99
N LEU A 15 -2.62 5.72 -24.41
CA LEU A 15 -2.27 5.60 -22.98
C LEU A 15 -2.20 7.00 -22.35
N GLY A 16 -3.36 7.65 -22.25
CA GLY A 16 -3.54 8.84 -21.41
C GLY A 16 -2.83 10.08 -21.94
N GLN A 17 -3.60 10.93 -22.63
CA GLN A 17 -3.22 12.34 -22.74
C GLN A 17 -3.01 12.89 -21.31
N SER A 18 -1.79 13.35 -21.02
CA SER A 18 -1.61 14.34 -19.96
C SER A 18 -2.32 15.61 -20.45
N LEU A 19 -3.38 16.01 -19.75
CA LEU A 19 -4.09 17.25 -20.06
C LEU A 19 -3.10 18.41 -20.03
N THR A 20 -3.23 19.33 -21.00
CA THR A 20 -2.53 20.61 -20.87
C THR A 20 -3.04 21.32 -19.61
N GLU A 21 -2.18 22.09 -18.92
CA GLU A 21 -2.59 22.79 -17.69
C GLU A 21 -3.83 23.68 -17.87
N ASP A 22 -4.03 24.25 -19.07
CA ASP A 22 -5.21 25.05 -19.39
C ASP A 22 -6.50 24.20 -19.46
N GLN A 23 -6.40 22.99 -20.00
CA GLN A 23 -7.53 22.04 -20.04
C GLN A 23 -7.86 21.51 -18.64
N GLN A 24 -6.83 21.26 -17.81
CA GLN A 24 -6.99 20.86 -16.40
C GLN A 24 -7.76 21.93 -15.62
N ARG A 25 -7.34 23.20 -15.72
CA ARG A 25 -8.01 24.34 -15.05
C ARG A 25 -9.46 24.52 -15.50
N ARG A 26 -9.76 24.32 -16.79
CA ARG A 26 -11.13 24.40 -17.30
C ARG A 26 -12.02 23.29 -16.76
N LEU A 27 -11.50 22.07 -16.68
CA LEU A 27 -12.19 20.93 -16.05
C LEU A 27 -12.48 21.22 -14.58
N GLU A 28 -11.47 21.64 -13.80
CA GLU A 28 -11.64 22.02 -12.40
C GLU A 28 -12.66 23.15 -12.20
N SER A 29 -12.70 24.13 -13.11
CA SER A 29 -13.68 25.24 -13.06
C SER A 29 -15.11 24.83 -13.43
N ALA A 30 -15.28 23.68 -14.10
CA ALA A 30 -16.58 23.15 -14.51
C ALA A 30 -17.16 22.13 -13.52
N MET A 31 -16.37 21.71 -12.52
CA MET A 31 -16.80 20.78 -11.48
C MET A 31 -17.76 21.44 -10.50
N ASP A 32 -18.83 20.73 -10.14
CA ASP A 32 -19.68 21.14 -9.02
C ASP A 32 -19.10 20.67 -7.67
N VAL A 33 -19.77 21.04 -6.58
CA VAL A 33 -19.35 20.66 -5.22
C VAL A 33 -19.37 19.14 -5.01
N GLY A 34 -20.30 18.43 -5.68
CA GLY A 34 -20.40 16.98 -5.61
C GLY A 34 -19.23 16.30 -6.34
N ASP A 35 -18.88 16.79 -7.52
CA ASP A 35 -17.72 16.33 -8.27
C ASP A 35 -16.42 16.54 -7.50
N GLN A 36 -16.27 17.70 -6.85
CA GLN A 36 -15.10 18.01 -6.00
C GLN A 36 -15.01 17.06 -4.81
N ALA A 37 -16.13 16.83 -4.11
CA ALA A 37 -16.19 15.91 -2.98
C ALA A 37 -15.84 14.47 -3.40
N LEU A 38 -16.29 14.03 -4.58
CA LEU A 38 -15.95 12.70 -5.10
C LEU A 38 -14.46 12.58 -5.42
N MET A 39 -13.86 13.58 -6.07
CA MET A 39 -12.43 13.57 -6.39
C MET A 39 -11.55 13.57 -5.12
N ASP A 40 -11.94 14.31 -4.09
CA ASP A 40 -11.21 14.32 -2.83
C ASP A 40 -11.28 12.94 -2.14
N LEU A 41 -12.46 12.29 -2.13
CA LEU A 41 -12.62 10.93 -1.63
C LEU A 41 -11.76 9.92 -2.41
N GLU A 42 -11.75 10.00 -3.74
CA GLU A 42 -10.91 9.13 -4.58
C GLU A 42 -9.42 9.33 -4.28
N ARG A 43 -8.99 10.59 -4.08
CA ARG A 43 -7.61 10.91 -3.70
C ARG A 43 -7.25 10.31 -2.34
N GLU A 44 -8.09 10.50 -1.33
CA GLU A 44 -7.89 9.95 0.02
C GLU A 44 -7.81 8.42 0.03
N LEU A 45 -8.70 7.77 -0.73
CA LEU A 45 -8.65 6.32 -0.92
C LEU A 45 -7.35 5.90 -1.60
N GLY A 46 -6.92 6.62 -2.64
CA GLY A 46 -5.66 6.38 -3.33
C GLY A 46 -4.45 6.45 -2.39
N ILE A 47 -4.39 7.48 -1.56
CA ILE A 47 -3.33 7.66 -0.55
C ILE A 47 -3.34 6.48 0.44
N SER A 48 -4.51 6.14 0.99
CA SER A 48 -4.66 5.04 1.96
C SER A 48 -4.18 3.69 1.39
N LEU A 49 -4.53 3.41 0.13
CA LEU A 49 -4.09 2.20 -0.57
C LEU A 49 -2.57 2.20 -0.81
N MET A 50 -1.97 3.34 -1.14
CA MET A 50 -0.52 3.46 -1.28
C MET A 50 0.19 3.21 0.05
N GLU A 51 -0.32 3.75 1.15
CA GLU A 51 0.23 3.50 2.49
C GLU A 51 0.16 2.03 2.90
N MET A 52 -0.97 1.36 2.62
CA MET A 52 -1.10 -0.08 2.88
C MET A 52 -0.09 -0.89 2.06
N ARG A 53 0.08 -0.58 0.77
CA ARG A 53 1.06 -1.24 -0.09
C ARG A 53 2.50 -1.02 0.38
N ASN A 54 2.84 0.19 0.80
CA ASN A 54 4.17 0.51 1.32
C ASN A 54 4.48 -0.25 2.61
N ARG A 55 3.52 -0.35 3.54
CA ARG A 55 3.67 -1.16 4.77
C ARG A 55 3.89 -2.63 4.46
N GLN A 56 3.16 -3.17 3.48
CA GLN A 56 3.35 -4.56 3.06
C GLN A 56 4.73 -4.76 2.42
N ARG A 57 5.16 -3.85 1.55
CA ARG A 57 6.51 -3.89 0.94
C ARG A 57 7.60 -3.90 2.01
N GLN A 58 7.49 -3.01 3.00
CA GLN A 58 8.42 -2.96 4.12
C GLN A 58 8.47 -4.28 4.89
N SER A 59 7.32 -4.91 5.14
CA SER A 59 7.27 -6.22 5.82
C SER A 59 7.98 -7.31 5.00
N ILE A 60 7.90 -7.25 3.67
CA ILE A 60 8.61 -8.17 2.77
C ILE A 60 10.12 -7.91 2.83
N ASP A 61 10.54 -6.64 2.74
CA ASP A 61 11.95 -6.25 2.82
C ASP A 61 12.59 -6.70 4.16
N GLU A 62 11.86 -6.55 5.26
CA GLU A 62 12.26 -7.07 6.59
C GLU A 62 12.38 -8.60 6.60
N ALA A 63 11.44 -9.31 5.98
CA ALA A 63 11.47 -10.77 5.91
C ALA A 63 12.66 -11.28 5.07
N LEU A 64 12.98 -10.61 3.97
CA LEU A 64 14.16 -10.89 3.16
C LEU A 64 15.45 -10.65 3.94
N THR A 65 15.53 -9.55 4.69
CA THR A 65 16.68 -9.27 5.57
C THR A 65 16.89 -10.39 6.58
N ARG A 66 15.80 -10.88 7.20
CA ARG A 66 15.86 -12.00 8.15
C ARG A 66 16.23 -13.33 7.51
N LEU A 67 15.91 -13.54 6.23
CA LEU A 67 16.40 -14.70 5.48
C LEU A 67 17.91 -14.65 5.34
N ASP A 68 18.45 -13.48 4.96
CA ASP A 68 19.89 -13.28 4.81
C ASP A 68 20.64 -13.43 6.16
N GLU A 69 20.03 -13.00 7.26
CA GLU A 69 20.55 -13.17 8.62
C GLU A 69 20.36 -14.58 9.20
N GLY A 70 19.59 -15.46 8.53
CA GLY A 70 19.27 -16.80 9.02
C GLY A 70 18.29 -16.83 10.20
N THR A 71 17.58 -15.74 10.47
CA THR A 71 16.58 -15.62 11.55
C THR A 71 15.13 -15.76 11.06
N TYR A 72 14.95 -15.97 9.74
CA TYR A 72 13.63 -16.20 9.16
C TYR A 72 12.95 -17.43 9.75
N GLY A 73 11.66 -17.33 10.02
CA GLY A 73 10.88 -18.39 10.64
C GLY A 73 10.90 -18.39 12.18
N ALA A 74 11.74 -17.60 12.85
CA ALA A 74 11.66 -17.38 14.30
C ALA A 74 10.75 -16.17 14.63
N CYS A 75 10.00 -16.21 15.72
CA CYS A 75 9.23 -15.07 16.20
C CYS A 75 10.17 -13.95 16.67
N ALA A 76 10.00 -12.72 16.17
CA ALA A 76 10.82 -11.58 16.55
C ALA A 76 10.66 -11.14 18.02
N GLU A 77 9.61 -11.58 18.71
CA GLU A 77 9.34 -11.22 20.11
C GLU A 77 9.74 -12.33 21.09
N CYS A 78 9.30 -13.57 20.87
CA CYS A 78 9.55 -14.68 21.80
C CYS A 78 10.62 -15.69 21.32
N GLY A 79 11.12 -15.55 20.09
CA GLY A 79 12.12 -16.46 19.51
C GLY A 79 11.59 -17.83 19.07
N VAL A 80 10.35 -18.19 19.38
CA VAL A 80 9.75 -19.48 19.02
C VAL A 80 9.51 -19.57 17.51
N GLU A 81 9.63 -20.77 16.94
CA GLU A 81 9.34 -21.03 15.54
C GLU A 81 7.90 -20.63 15.15
N ILE A 82 7.78 -19.94 14.02
CA ILE A 82 6.53 -19.60 13.38
C ILE A 82 6.08 -20.82 12.57
N SER A 83 4.82 -21.22 12.74
CA SER A 83 4.30 -22.40 12.05
C SER A 83 4.43 -22.27 10.52
N GLU A 84 4.85 -23.37 9.89
CA GLU A 84 5.01 -23.43 8.43
C GLU A 84 3.72 -23.06 7.69
N LYS A 85 2.55 -23.51 8.19
CA LYS A 85 1.24 -23.15 7.63
C LYS A 85 1.03 -21.64 7.60
N ARG A 86 1.52 -20.92 8.60
CA ARG A 86 1.41 -19.46 8.66
C ARG A 86 2.39 -18.79 7.72
N LEU A 87 3.64 -19.25 7.63
CA LEU A 87 4.61 -18.71 6.66
C LEU A 87 4.19 -19.01 5.22
N ALA A 88 3.51 -20.12 4.95
CA ALA A 88 2.95 -20.43 3.64
C ALA A 88 1.81 -19.46 3.25
N ALA A 89 0.99 -19.05 4.23
CA ALA A 89 -0.10 -18.11 4.01
C ALA A 89 0.38 -16.64 4.00
N VAL A 90 1.31 -16.30 4.89
CA VAL A 90 1.86 -14.96 5.10
C VAL A 90 3.39 -15.07 5.25
N PRO A 91 4.14 -15.08 4.14
CA PRO A 91 5.60 -15.29 4.16
C PRO A 91 6.36 -14.21 4.94
N PHE A 92 5.86 -12.98 4.95
CA PHE A 92 6.48 -11.85 5.64
C PHE A 92 6.10 -11.75 7.13
N ALA A 93 5.54 -12.80 7.72
CA ALA A 93 5.07 -12.74 9.09
C ALA A 93 6.24 -12.68 10.11
N LYS A 94 6.23 -11.67 10.97
CA LYS A 94 7.33 -11.43 11.94
C LYS A 94 7.15 -12.05 13.33
N LEU A 95 5.91 -12.17 13.80
CA LEU A 95 5.56 -12.70 15.14
C LEU A 95 4.95 -14.08 15.05
N CYS A 96 4.88 -14.89 16.11
CA CYS A 96 4.01 -16.08 16.13
C CYS A 96 2.54 -15.67 16.35
N VAL A 97 1.60 -16.62 16.26
CA VAL A 97 0.15 -16.32 16.44
C VAL A 97 -0.13 -15.72 17.82
N GLU A 98 0.45 -16.27 18.88
CA GLU A 98 0.22 -15.79 20.25
C GLU A 98 0.72 -14.35 20.46
N CYS A 99 1.93 -14.06 19.98
CA CYS A 99 2.52 -12.73 20.04
C CYS A 99 1.71 -11.73 19.20
N GLN A 100 1.30 -12.12 18.00
CA GLN A 100 0.44 -11.32 17.14
C GLN A 100 -0.91 -11.01 17.81
N SER A 101 -1.58 -12.01 18.38
CA SER A 101 -2.86 -11.83 19.07
C SER A 101 -2.74 -10.92 20.30
N ARG A 102 -1.64 -11.02 21.05
CA ARG A 102 -1.36 -10.12 22.16
C ARG A 102 -1.18 -8.68 21.68
N GLN A 103 -0.40 -8.46 20.62
CA GLN A 103 -0.21 -7.12 20.05
C GLN A 103 -1.53 -6.52 19.58
N GLU A 104 -2.35 -7.29 18.85
CA GLU A 104 -3.67 -6.82 18.39
C GLU A 104 -4.63 -6.51 19.55
N LEU A 105 -4.54 -7.22 20.67
CA LEU A 105 -5.32 -6.92 21.87
C LEU A 105 -4.90 -5.59 22.48
N ILE A 106 -3.59 -5.35 22.62
CA ILE A 106 -3.05 -4.09 23.13
C ILE A 106 -3.48 -2.93 22.25
N GLU A 107 -3.30 -3.04 20.93
CA GLU A 107 -3.72 -2.00 19.97
C GLU A 107 -5.23 -1.70 20.04
N LYS A 108 -6.07 -2.71 20.34
CA LYS A 108 -7.51 -2.52 20.52
C LYS A 108 -7.85 -1.79 21.82
N ILE A 109 -7.12 -2.06 22.89
CA ILE A 109 -7.29 -1.37 24.18
C ILE A 109 -6.89 0.10 24.01
N GLU A 110 -5.71 0.36 23.44
CA GLU A 110 -5.20 1.72 23.19
C GLU A 110 -6.19 2.55 22.35
N LYS A 111 -6.67 1.98 21.23
CA LYS A 111 -7.67 2.65 20.37
C LYS A 111 -9.06 2.76 21.02
N GLY A 112 -9.34 1.97 22.04
CA GLY A 112 -10.58 2.06 22.83
C GLY A 112 -10.50 3.23 23.81
N GLU A 113 -9.37 3.34 24.52
CA GLU A 113 -9.10 4.42 25.48
C GLU A 113 -9.01 5.81 24.80
N GLU A 114 -8.60 5.89 23.54
CA GLU A 114 -8.59 7.14 22.76
C GLU A 114 -10.00 7.62 22.33
N ARG A 115 -11.03 6.77 22.46
CA ARG A 115 -12.40 7.05 21.99
C ARG A 115 -13.37 7.39 23.13
N ASP A 116 -12.95 7.21 24.38
CA ASP A 116 -13.69 7.55 25.61
C ASP A 116 -13.23 8.90 26.18
#